data_AF-A0A838KJJ0-F1
#
_entry.id   AF-A0A838KJJ0-F1
#
_cell.length_a   1.000
_cell.length_b   1.000
_cell.length_c   1.000
_cell.angle_alpha   90.00
_cell.angle_beta   90.00
_cell.angle_gamma   90.00
#
_symmetry.space_group_name_H-M   'P 1'
#
loop_
_entity.id
_entity.type
_entity.pdbx_description
1 polymer ?
#
loop_
_entity_poly.entity_id
_entity_poly.type
_entity_poly.pdbx_seq_one_letter_code
_entity_poly.pdbx_strand_id
1 'polypeptide(L)'
;LLAEEWQVRADVWSVTSWNELTREALAVDAWNLLHPDDEQRTPYVTTTLGQTDGPVLAVTDYMRAVPDQISQWVPSDWHSLGTDGFGFADTRAAARRYFRVDAESVVVAALEALAKRGEVDKSWASKALAKYRIDDPTAVADVKQEGAGA
;
A
#
# COMPACT_ATOMS: atom_id res chain seq x y z
N LEU A 1 2.83 -14.53 -5.42
CA LEU A 1 1.60 -14.01 -6.08
C LEU A 1 1.86 -13.11 -7.28
N LEU A 2 2.23 -11.81 -7.13
CA LEU A 2 2.43 -10.89 -8.28
C LEU A 2 3.44 -11.43 -9.31
N ALA A 3 4.64 -11.80 -8.88
CA ALA A 3 5.68 -12.30 -9.78
C ALA A 3 5.33 -13.67 -10.39
N GLU A 4 4.82 -14.59 -9.57
CA GLU A 4 4.58 -15.98 -9.97
C GLU A 4 3.35 -16.13 -10.88
N GLU A 5 2.26 -15.44 -10.56
CA GLU A 5 0.98 -15.64 -11.24
C GLU A 5 0.67 -14.58 -12.30
N TRP A 6 1.24 -13.38 -12.16
CA TRP A 6 0.96 -12.24 -13.02
C TRP A 6 2.20 -11.68 -13.71
N GLN A 7 3.38 -12.25 -13.47
CA GLN A 7 4.65 -11.78 -14.06
C GLN A 7 4.94 -10.30 -13.76
N VAL A 8 4.42 -9.78 -12.64
CA VAL A 8 4.66 -8.42 -12.16
C VAL A 8 5.72 -8.48 -11.07
N ARG A 9 6.83 -7.76 -11.26
CA ARG A 9 7.85 -7.59 -10.23
C ARG A 9 7.48 -6.41 -9.33
N ALA A 10 7.88 -6.49 -8.07
CA ALA A 10 7.68 -5.43 -7.10
C ALA A 10 8.92 -5.31 -6.21
N ASP A 11 9.29 -4.08 -5.90
CA ASP A 11 10.20 -3.76 -4.82
C ASP A 11 9.38 -3.58 -3.52
N VAL A 12 9.96 -3.98 -2.39
CA VAL A 12 9.24 -4.02 -1.10
C VAL A 12 10.01 -3.21 -0.06
N TRP A 13 9.31 -2.27 0.59
CA TRP A 13 9.83 -1.45 1.67
C TRP A 13 9.11 -1.73 2.98
N SER A 14 9.86 -1.69 4.08
CA SER A 14 9.31 -1.72 5.43
C SER A 14 9.26 -0.30 5.99
N VAL A 15 8.06 0.19 6.30
CA VAL A 15 7.88 1.49 6.95
C VAL A 15 7.70 1.29 8.44
N THR A 16 8.73 1.66 9.22
CA THR A 16 8.73 1.51 10.68
C THR A 16 7.95 2.61 11.40
N SER A 17 7.84 3.80 10.79
CA SER A 17 7.06 4.91 11.33
C SER A 17 6.62 5.87 10.23
N TRP A 18 5.33 5.89 9.93
CA TRP A 18 4.72 6.88 9.03
C TRP A 18 4.85 8.30 9.58
N ASN A 19 4.63 8.46 10.88
CA ASN A 19 4.69 9.76 11.55
C ASN A 19 6.08 10.42 11.47
N GLU A 20 7.15 9.64 11.60
CA GLU A 20 8.51 10.20 11.51
C GLU A 20 8.86 10.63 10.08
N LEU A 21 8.43 9.86 9.07
CA LEU A 21 8.58 10.27 7.67
C LEU A 21 7.84 11.58 7.39
N THR A 22 6.61 11.72 7.88
CA THR A 22 5.83 12.95 7.73
C THR A 22 6.48 14.14 8.46
N ARG A 23 6.97 13.94 9.68
CA ARG A 23 7.65 15.00 10.45
C ARG A 23 8.91 15.50 9.76
N GLU A 24 9.72 14.57 9.25
CA GLU A 24 10.95 14.90 8.52
C GLU A 24 10.63 15.67 7.23
N ALA A 25 9.67 15.19 6.45
CA ALA A 25 9.30 15.84 5.19
C ALA A 25 8.71 17.24 5.40
N LEU A 26 7.88 17.45 6.44
CA LEU A 26 7.39 18.78 6.82
C LEU A 26 8.52 19.72 7.27
N ALA A 27 9.54 19.20 7.96
CA ALA A 27 10.70 20.00 8.34
C ALA A 27 11.53 20.42 7.12
N VAL A 28 11.63 19.55 6.11
CA VAL A 28 12.23 19.87 4.81
C VAL A 28 11.44 20.95 4.09
N ASP A 29 10.12 20.83 3.97
CA ASP A 29 9.26 21.84 3.34
C ASP A 29 9.37 23.20 4.04
N ALA A 30 9.33 23.20 5.38
CA ALA A 30 9.47 24.42 6.17
C ALA A 30 10.85 25.08 5.97
N TRP A 31 11.92 24.28 5.86
CA TRP A 31 13.24 24.82 5.58
C TRP A 31 13.32 25.40 4.16
N ASN A 32 12.86 24.65 3.15
CA ASN A 32 12.84 25.05 1.74
C ASN A 32 12.07 26.37 1.54
N LEU A 33 10.90 26.52 2.19
CA LEU A 33 10.10 27.75 2.16
C LEU A 33 10.87 28.98 2.68
N LEU A 34 11.72 28.80 3.69
CA LEU A 34 12.50 29.87 4.30
C LEU A 34 13.85 30.12 3.60
N HIS A 35 14.25 29.25 2.66
CA HIS A 35 15.54 29.30 1.98
C HIS A 35 15.35 29.10 0.46
N PRO A 36 14.64 30.01 -0.24
CA PRO A 36 14.32 29.83 -1.66
C PRO A 36 15.53 29.94 -2.59
N ASP A 37 16.59 30.64 -2.16
CA ASP A 37 17.81 30.84 -2.96
C ASP A 37 18.90 29.79 -2.68
N ASP A 38 18.71 28.94 -1.67
CA ASP A 38 19.62 27.85 -1.34
C ASP A 38 19.25 26.55 -2.08
N GLU A 39 20.17 25.59 -2.06
CA GLU A 39 19.91 24.25 -2.58
C GLU A 39 18.77 23.59 -1.80
N GLN A 40 17.69 23.24 -2.52
CA GLN A 40 16.48 22.67 -1.92
C GLN A 40 16.76 21.28 -1.36
N ARG A 41 16.31 21.06 -0.12
CA ARG A 41 16.39 19.76 0.54
C ARG A 41 15.31 18.83 -0.01
N THR A 42 15.62 17.54 -0.03
CA THR A 42 14.70 16.48 -0.46
C THR A 42 14.33 15.62 0.75
N PRO A 43 13.04 15.35 1.01
CA PRO A 43 12.65 14.44 2.09
C PRO A 43 13.27 13.05 1.94
N TYR A 44 13.48 12.39 3.07
CA TYR A 44 14.04 11.03 3.11
C TYR A 44 13.17 10.06 2.32
N VAL A 45 11.85 10.17 2.43
CA VAL A 45 10.91 9.28 1.73
C VAL A 45 10.98 9.47 0.20
N THR A 46 11.10 10.71 -0.26
CA THR A 46 11.27 11.05 -1.68
C THR A 46 12.58 10.46 -2.21
N THR A 47 13.66 10.54 -1.44
CA THR A 47 14.96 9.97 -1.82
C THR A 47 14.93 8.44 -1.83
N THR A 48 14.28 7.83 -0.83
CA THR A 48 14.25 6.37 -0.63
C THR A 48 13.43 5.65 -1.68
N LEU A 49 12.27 6.22 -2.04
CA LEU A 49 11.45 5.68 -3.12
C LEU A 49 12.02 6.12 -4.48
N GLY A 50 12.58 7.32 -4.57
CA GLY A 50 13.15 7.83 -5.82
C GLY A 50 12.13 7.85 -6.95
N GLN A 51 12.62 7.76 -8.18
CA GLN A 51 11.76 7.48 -9.34
C GLN A 51 11.64 5.96 -9.48
N THR A 52 10.54 5.40 -8.99
CA THR A 52 10.20 4.00 -9.26
C THR A 52 9.40 3.88 -10.54
N ASP A 53 9.65 2.81 -11.30
CA ASP A 53 8.77 2.43 -12.40
C ASP A 53 7.47 1.85 -11.82
N GLY A 54 6.33 2.44 -12.19
CA GLY A 54 5.00 1.98 -11.78
C GLY A 54 4.45 2.62 -10.50
N PRO A 55 3.26 2.17 -10.05
CA PRO A 55 2.56 2.73 -8.91
C PRO A 55 3.16 2.28 -7.58
N VAL A 56 3.05 3.11 -6.56
CA VAL A 56 3.37 2.78 -5.16
C VAL A 56 2.09 2.41 -4.43
N LEU A 57 2.07 1.25 -3.79
CA LEU A 57 0.94 0.75 -3.01
C LEU A 57 1.35 0.57 -1.54
N ALA A 58 0.80 1.40 -0.66
CA ALA A 58 0.99 1.28 0.78
C ALA A 58 -0.12 0.46 1.43
N VAL A 59 0.22 -0.38 2.40
CA VAL A 59 -0.71 -1.28 3.09
C VAL A 59 -0.44 -1.19 4.59
N THR A 60 -1.48 -1.11 5.40
CA THR A 60 -1.37 -0.98 6.85
C THR A 60 -2.54 -1.64 7.57
N ASP A 61 -2.33 -2.06 8.81
CA ASP A 61 -3.41 -2.49 9.72
C ASP A 61 -4.10 -1.27 10.40
N TYR A 62 -3.76 -0.04 10.01
CA TYR A 62 -4.44 1.21 10.37
C TYR A 62 -5.35 1.71 9.24
N MET A 63 -6.12 2.78 9.47
CA MET A 63 -6.83 3.49 8.39
C MET A 63 -5.87 4.00 7.31
N ARG A 64 -6.35 4.10 6.07
CA ARG A 64 -5.59 4.65 4.93
C ARG A 64 -5.03 6.05 5.19
N ALA A 65 -5.69 6.84 6.04
CA ALA A 65 -5.21 8.16 6.42
C ALA A 65 -3.82 8.15 7.10
N VAL A 66 -3.32 7.00 7.57
CA VAL A 66 -1.96 6.88 8.12
C VAL A 66 -0.88 6.85 7.03
N PRO A 67 -0.87 5.90 6.08
CA PRO A 67 0.09 5.94 4.98
C PRO A 67 -0.13 7.14 4.05
N ASP A 68 -1.37 7.63 3.90
CA ASP A 68 -1.66 8.78 3.02
C ASP A 68 -0.99 10.08 3.50
N GLN A 69 -0.52 10.15 4.76
CA GLN A 69 0.19 11.32 5.30
C GLN A 69 1.44 11.68 4.51
N ILE A 70 2.09 10.71 3.87
CA ILE A 70 3.34 10.94 3.14
C ILE A 70 3.15 11.10 1.63
N SER A 71 1.92 10.90 1.12
CA SER A 71 1.65 10.76 -0.31
C SER A 71 2.13 11.94 -1.15
N GLN A 72 2.08 13.17 -0.61
CA GLN A 72 2.52 14.39 -1.30
C GLN A 72 4.03 14.42 -1.61
N TRP A 73 4.86 13.66 -0.87
CA TRP A 73 6.30 13.61 -1.06
C TRP A 73 6.76 12.38 -1.84
N VAL A 74 5.82 11.56 -2.33
CA VAL A 74 6.11 10.40 -3.16
C VAL A 74 5.95 10.80 -4.64
N PRO A 75 7.00 10.72 -5.47
CA PRO A 75 6.93 11.16 -6.87
C PRO A 75 6.01 10.32 -7.76
N SER A 76 5.82 9.05 -7.41
CA SER A 76 5.05 8.07 -8.18
C SER A 76 3.57 8.06 -7.79
N ASP A 77 2.71 7.49 -8.65
CA ASP A 77 1.29 7.33 -8.36
C ASP A 77 1.06 6.58 -7.04
N TRP A 78 0.38 7.21 -6.09
CA TRP A 78 0.17 6.68 -4.75
C TRP A 78 -1.19 5.99 -4.60
N HIS A 79 -1.18 4.79 -4.04
CA HIS A 79 -2.35 4.01 -3.65
C HIS A 79 -2.19 3.51 -2.21
N SER A 80 -3.31 3.39 -1.49
CA SER A 80 -3.29 2.88 -0.12
C SER A 80 -4.43 1.90 0.18
N LEU A 81 -4.11 0.90 0.99
CA LEU A 81 -5.05 -0.04 1.62
C LEU A 81 -4.91 0.07 3.14
N GLY A 82 -6.04 0.05 3.83
CA GLY A 82 -6.10 0.24 5.27
C GLY A 82 -7.41 -0.29 5.84
N THR A 83 -7.46 -0.36 7.16
CA THR A 83 -8.55 -0.94 7.94
C THR A 83 -9.58 0.11 8.33
N ASP A 84 -10.03 0.90 7.35
CA ASP A 84 -11.01 1.96 7.54
C ASP A 84 -12.37 1.39 8.00
N GLY A 85 -12.95 1.99 9.05
CA GLY A 85 -14.26 1.60 9.61
C GLY A 85 -14.18 1.06 11.03
N PHE A 86 -15.24 0.39 11.46
CA PHE A 86 -15.32 -0.21 12.80
C PHE A 86 -14.70 -1.60 12.83
N GLY A 87 -14.04 -1.92 13.95
CA GLY A 87 -13.60 -3.28 14.24
C GLY A 87 -14.76 -4.24 14.46
N PHE A 88 -14.50 -5.52 14.24
CA PHE A 88 -15.44 -6.62 14.45
C PHE A 88 -14.68 -7.86 14.94
N ALA A 89 -15.41 -8.86 15.45
CA ALA A 89 -14.83 -10.09 15.96
C ALA A 89 -14.85 -11.16 14.86
N ASP A 90 -13.67 -11.61 14.46
CA ASP A 90 -13.46 -12.73 13.55
C ASP A 90 -12.00 -13.22 13.67
N THR A 91 -11.65 -14.23 12.90
CA THR A 91 -10.28 -14.65 12.63
C THR A 91 -9.44 -13.54 12.00
N ARG A 92 -8.11 -13.58 12.21
CA ARG A 92 -7.18 -12.61 11.59
C ARG A 92 -7.26 -12.62 10.07
N ALA A 93 -7.39 -13.81 9.49
CA ALA A 93 -7.49 -13.99 8.04
C ALA A 93 -8.77 -13.32 7.49
N ALA A 94 -9.94 -13.62 8.07
CA ALA A 94 -11.20 -13.03 7.63
C ALA A 94 -11.23 -11.51 7.89
N ALA A 95 -10.68 -11.04 9.00
CA ALA A 95 -10.56 -9.61 9.28
C ALA A 95 -9.74 -8.87 8.21
N ARG A 96 -8.56 -9.40 7.85
CA ARG A 96 -7.73 -8.80 6.80
C ARG A 96 -8.38 -8.86 5.42
N ARG A 97 -9.07 -9.95 5.09
CA ARG A 97 -9.87 -10.07 3.86
C ARG A 97 -10.99 -9.04 3.81
N TYR A 98 -11.74 -8.87 4.90
CA TYR A 98 -12.81 -7.89 5.00
C TYR A 98 -12.31 -6.46 4.75
N PHE A 99 -11.21 -6.07 5.38
CA PHE A 99 -10.57 -4.77 5.17
C PHE A 99 -9.74 -4.68 3.88
N ARG A 100 -9.60 -5.78 3.14
CA ARG A 100 -8.84 -5.87 1.89
C ARG A 100 -7.36 -5.48 2.06
N VAL A 101 -6.76 -5.93 3.16
CA VAL A 101 -5.33 -5.71 3.50
C VAL A 101 -4.53 -7.02 3.49
N ASP A 102 -5.11 -8.12 3.02
CA ASP A 102 -4.41 -9.39 2.80
C ASP A 102 -3.66 -9.43 1.46
N ALA A 103 -2.79 -10.42 1.28
CA ALA A 103 -1.89 -10.50 0.14
C ALA A 103 -2.63 -10.51 -1.21
N GLU A 104 -3.75 -11.21 -1.30
CA GLU A 104 -4.59 -11.27 -2.49
C GLU A 104 -5.22 -9.93 -2.82
N SER A 105 -5.68 -9.17 -1.81
CA SER A 105 -6.20 -7.82 -2.02
C SER A 105 -5.11 -6.85 -2.49
N VAL A 106 -3.89 -6.97 -1.95
CA VAL A 106 -2.72 -6.21 -2.42
C VAL A 106 -2.43 -6.51 -3.89
N VAL A 107 -2.51 -7.78 -4.32
CA VAL A 107 -2.35 -8.17 -5.73
C VAL A 107 -3.41 -7.50 -6.61
N VAL A 108 -4.69 -7.58 -6.23
CA VAL A 108 -5.77 -6.98 -7.01
C VAL A 108 -5.59 -5.46 -7.14
N ALA A 109 -5.26 -4.77 -6.05
CA ALA A 109 -5.02 -3.32 -6.05
C ALA A 109 -3.82 -2.92 -6.92
N ALA A 110 -2.71 -3.67 -6.86
CA ALA A 110 -1.55 -3.43 -7.70
C ALA A 110 -1.89 -3.60 -9.20
N LEU A 111 -2.62 -4.67 -9.55
CA LEU A 111 -3.05 -4.91 -10.94
C LEU A 111 -4.04 -3.85 -11.43
N GLU A 112 -4.93 -3.37 -10.58
CA GLU A 112 -5.84 -2.27 -10.91
C GLU A 112 -5.08 -0.97 -11.20
N ALA A 113 -4.09 -0.63 -10.36
CA ALA A 113 -3.25 0.54 -10.54
C ALA A 113 -2.44 0.48 -11.85
N LEU A 114 -1.80 -0.66 -12.13
CA LEU A 114 -1.08 -0.90 -13.38
C LEU A 114 -2.01 -0.84 -14.61
N ALA A 115 -3.22 -1.39 -14.51
CA ALA A 115 -4.20 -1.36 -15.59
C ALA A 115 -4.70 0.06 -15.89
N LYS A 116 -4.88 0.91 -14.87
CA LYS A 116 -5.24 2.33 -15.04
C LYS A 116 -4.14 3.10 -15.77
N ARG A 117 -2.87 2.74 -15.53
CA ARG A 117 -1.69 3.28 -16.22
C ARG A 117 -1.49 2.71 -17.63
N GLY A 118 -2.26 1.68 -18.01
CA GLY A 118 -2.13 1.01 -19.31
C GLY A 118 -0.92 0.09 -19.44
N GLU A 119 -0.29 -0.26 -18.32
CA GLU A 119 0.92 -1.09 -18.28
C GLU A 119 0.60 -2.60 -18.33
N VAL A 120 -0.63 -2.98 -17.96
CA VAL A 120 -1.14 -4.34 -18.05
C VAL A 120 -2.56 -4.37 -18.65
N ASP A 121 -3.04 -5.55 -19.02
CA ASP A 121 -4.39 -5.74 -19.56
C ASP A 121 -5.45 -5.39 -18.50
N LYS A 122 -6.44 -4.59 -18.91
CA LYS A 122 -7.53 -4.09 -18.05
C LYS A 122 -8.36 -5.19 -17.38
N SER A 123 -8.36 -6.40 -17.94
CA SER A 123 -9.05 -7.57 -17.40
C SER A 123 -8.30 -8.27 -16.26
N TRP A 124 -7.03 -7.95 -16.01
CA TRP A 124 -6.23 -8.67 -15.01
C TRP A 124 -6.76 -8.46 -13.59
N ALA A 125 -7.12 -7.22 -13.23
CA ALA A 125 -7.70 -6.93 -11.92
C ALA A 125 -9.01 -7.69 -11.69
N SER A 126 -9.90 -7.76 -12.69
CA SER A 126 -11.17 -8.51 -12.57
C SER A 126 -10.96 -10.02 -12.52
N LYS A 127 -10.00 -10.56 -13.29
CA LYS A 127 -9.58 -11.97 -13.20
C LYS A 127 -9.02 -12.31 -11.82
N ALA A 128 -8.17 -11.45 -11.27
CA ALA A 128 -7.60 -11.62 -9.93
C ALA A 128 -8.67 -11.57 -8.84
N LEU A 129 -9.60 -10.62 -8.91
CA LEU A 129 -10.73 -10.52 -7.99
C LEU A 129 -11.56 -11.82 -8.00
N ALA A 130 -11.93 -12.31 -9.18
CA ALA A 130 -12.69 -13.55 -9.31
C ALA A 130 -11.92 -14.79 -8.81
N LYS A 131 -10.61 -14.85 -9.08
CA LYS A 131 -9.74 -15.94 -8.65
C LYS A 131 -9.60 -16.00 -7.14
N TYR A 132 -9.34 -14.86 -6.51
CA TYR A 132 -9.02 -14.79 -5.09
C TYR A 132 -10.22 -14.54 -4.18
N ARG A 133 -11.36 -14.12 -4.75
CA ARG A 133 -12.62 -13.83 -4.02
C ARG A 133 -12.42 -12.79 -2.91
N ILE A 134 -11.77 -11.67 -3.25
CA ILE A 134 -11.47 -10.60 -2.28
C ILE A 134 -12.71 -9.86 -1.77
N ASP A 135 -13.89 -10.18 -2.30
CA ASP A 135 -15.21 -9.71 -1.91
C ASP A 135 -15.90 -10.61 -0.86
N ASP A 136 -15.29 -11.75 -0.52
CA ASP A 136 -15.85 -12.73 0.42
C ASP A 136 -14.88 -13.01 1.58
N PRO A 137 -15.14 -12.46 2.79
CA PRO A 137 -14.38 -12.74 4.01
C PRO A 137 -14.31 -14.21 4.41
N THR A 138 -15.26 -15.04 3.97
CA THR A 138 -15.31 -16.47 4.31
C THR A 138 -14.42 -17.33 3.41
N ALA A 139 -13.92 -16.78 2.31
CA ALA A 139 -13.04 -17.49 1.37
C ALA A 139 -11.69 -17.91 2.00
N VAL A 140 -11.38 -17.41 3.20
CA VAL A 140 -10.16 -17.71 3.97
C VAL A 140 -10.44 -18.53 5.24
N ALA A 141 -11.60 -19.18 5.34
CA ALA A 141 -11.99 -19.96 6.52
C ALA A 141 -11.01 -21.11 6.86
N ASP A 142 -10.37 -21.69 5.85
CA ASP A 142 -9.40 -22.79 6.02
C ASP A 142 -7.98 -22.29 6.37
N VAL A 143 -7.74 -20.98 6.39
CA VAL A 143 -6.44 -20.40 6.72
C VAL A 143 -6.19 -20.54 8.22
N LYS A 144 -5.11 -21.27 8.56
CA LYS A 144 -4.69 -21.49 9.95
C LYS A 144 -4.45 -20.15 10.65
N GLN A 145 -4.99 -20.03 11.86
CA GLN A 145 -4.75 -18.87 12.72
C GLN A 145 -3.34 -18.92 13.31
N GLU A 146 -2.49 -17.98 12.93
CA GLU A 146 -1.21 -17.77 13.60
C GLU A 146 -1.44 -17.08 14.95
N GLY A 147 -0.77 -17.55 16.00
CA GLY A 147 -0.76 -16.90 17.32
C GLY A 147 -2.00 -17.10 18.19
N ALA A 148 -2.79 -18.16 17.99
CA ALA A 148 -3.90 -18.55 18.88
C ALA A 148 -3.44 -19.32 20.14
N GLY A 149 -2.15 -19.24 20.49
CA GLY A 149 -1.53 -20.00 21.58
C GLY A 149 -0.63 -19.16 22.49
N ALA A 150 -0.98 -17.89 22.70
CA ALA A 150 -0.34 -17.04 23.73
C ALA A 150 -1.33 -16.79 24.87
#